data_AF-A0AA88HJA5-F1
#
_entry.id   AF-A0AA88HJA5-F1
#
_cell.length_a   1.000
_cell.length_b   1.000
_cell.length_c   1.000
_cell.angle_alpha   90.00
_cell.angle_beta   90.00
_cell.angle_gamma   90.00
#
_symmetry.space_group_name_H-M   'P 1'
#
loop_
_entity.id
_entity.type
_entity.pdbx_description
1 polymer ?
#
loop_
_entity_poly.entity_id
_entity_poly.type
_entity_poly.pdbx_seq_one_letter_code
_entity_poly.pdbx_strand_id
1 'polypeptide(L)'
;MQDVEERTLVIFDSLTTLIMSYGNEKVMSLLQVLLKAKAMIVGLVHPECHTAEFVSELMYISDCSVISKKRLNSNSNWIQIRWKKPSGKVTVQVESYKLDDLAGLVSSNVIGKEEQNDENEILPFSTFRLALSEKEELDRKQVVLPFTKKSIESQKTSSQIFYEPDAGDDFDEEDPDEDLTF
;
A
#
# COMPACT_ATOMS: atom_id res chain seq x y z
N MET A 1 2.56 -36.22 -4.23
CA MET A 1 2.71 -35.58 -5.55
C MET A 1 2.22 -34.16 -5.36
N GLN A 2 3.11 -33.17 -5.37
CA GLN A 2 2.74 -31.76 -5.26
C GLN A 2 2.14 -31.35 -6.59
N ASP A 3 0.88 -30.89 -6.58
CA ASP A 3 0.29 -30.21 -7.73
C ASP A 3 1.17 -29.02 -8.09
N VAL A 4 1.79 -29.08 -9.26
CA VAL A 4 2.48 -27.94 -9.85
C VAL A 4 1.37 -27.06 -10.42
N GLU A 5 0.93 -26.07 -9.64
CA GLU A 5 0.01 -25.03 -10.14
C GLU A 5 0.64 -24.38 -11.38
N GLU A 6 0.02 -24.64 -12.54
CA GLU A 6 0.44 -24.06 -13.81
C GLU A 6 0.12 -22.56 -13.80
N ARG A 7 1.14 -21.72 -13.58
CA ARG A 7 0.99 -20.26 -13.56
C ARG A 7 1.12 -19.70 -14.97
N THR A 8 0.07 -19.02 -15.43
CA THR A 8 0.07 -18.34 -16.74
C THR A 8 0.83 -17.01 -16.63
N LEU A 9 1.82 -16.81 -17.49
CA LEU A 9 2.54 -15.53 -17.66
C LEU A 9 2.03 -14.82 -18.91
N VAL A 10 1.52 -13.60 -18.74
CA VAL A 10 1.08 -12.72 -19.83
C VAL A 10 2.03 -11.54 -19.91
N ILE A 11 2.65 -11.37 -21.07
CA ILE A 11 3.58 -10.27 -21.34
C ILE A 11 2.97 -9.34 -22.37
N PHE A 12 2.79 -8.08 -21.98
CA PHE A 12 2.42 -6.99 -22.86
C PHE A 12 3.69 -6.24 -23.25
N ASP A 13 4.00 -6.24 -24.55
CA ASP A 13 5.12 -5.48 -25.13
C ASP A 13 4.97 -3.97 -24.90
N SER A 14 3.74 -3.45 -24.98
CA SER A 14 3.38 -2.06 -24.70
C SER A 14 1.94 -1.97 -24.22
N LEU A 15 1.75 -1.79 -22.92
CA LEU A 15 0.43 -1.44 -22.37
C LEU A 15 -0.01 -0.06 -22.88
N THR A 16 0.92 0.86 -23.11
CA THR A 16 0.61 2.19 -23.65
C THR A 16 -0.15 2.11 -24.97
N THR A 17 0.28 1.26 -25.90
CA THR A 17 -0.40 1.08 -27.19
C THR A 17 -1.82 0.53 -27.00
N LEU A 18 -1.99 -0.41 -26.07
CA LEU A 18 -3.29 -0.98 -25.75
C LEU A 18 -4.23 0.07 -25.14
N ILE A 19 -3.73 0.85 -24.19
CA ILE A 19 -4.47 1.93 -23.53
C ILE A 19 -4.90 2.99 -24.54
N MET A 20 -4.00 3.40 -25.44
CA MET A 20 -4.32 4.37 -26.49
C MET A 20 -5.33 3.85 -27.52
N SER A 21 -5.33 2.55 -27.80
CA SER A 21 -6.20 1.95 -28.82
C SER A 21 -7.61 1.63 -28.30
N TYR A 22 -7.71 1.16 -27.05
CA TYR A 22 -8.95 0.63 -26.48
C TYR A 22 -9.52 1.49 -25.34
N GLY A 23 -8.74 2.43 -24.82
CA GLY A 23 -9.11 3.30 -23.70
C GLY A 23 -8.79 2.70 -22.32
N ASN A 24 -8.65 3.58 -21.33
CA ASN A 24 -8.25 3.27 -19.97
C ASN A 24 -9.15 2.20 -19.31
N GLU A 25 -10.47 2.39 -19.38
CA GLU A 25 -11.45 1.52 -18.70
C GLU A 25 -11.40 0.07 -19.20
N LYS A 26 -11.29 -0.12 -20.52
CA LYS A 26 -11.25 -1.46 -21.12
C LYS A 26 -9.96 -2.19 -20.76
N VAL A 27 -8.83 -1.49 -20.78
CA VAL A 27 -7.54 -2.08 -20.42
C VAL A 27 -7.49 -2.41 -18.94
N MET A 28 -7.96 -1.53 -18.06
CA MET A 28 -8.04 -1.83 -16.62
C MET A 28 -8.96 -3.02 -16.33
N SER A 29 -10.11 -3.10 -17.00
CA SER A 29 -11.00 -4.26 -16.90
C SER A 29 -10.32 -5.55 -17.35
N LEU A 30 -9.57 -5.52 -18.46
CA LEU A 30 -8.78 -6.66 -18.92
C LEU A 30 -7.73 -7.10 -17.90
N LEU A 31 -6.97 -6.15 -17.35
CA LEU A 31 -5.95 -6.42 -16.32
C LEU A 31 -6.58 -7.06 -15.08
N GLN A 32 -7.72 -6.53 -14.62
CA GLN A 32 -8.46 -7.11 -13.49
C GLN A 32 -8.95 -8.53 -13.77
N VAL A 33 -9.43 -8.82 -14.99
CA VAL A 33 -9.84 -10.19 -15.37
C VAL A 33 -8.64 -11.15 -15.33
N LEU A 34 -7.48 -10.73 -15.85
CA LEU A 34 -6.26 -11.53 -15.81
C LEU A 34 -5.75 -11.75 -14.38
N LEU A 35 -5.80 -10.71 -13.53
CA LEU A 35 -5.45 -10.82 -12.12
C LEU A 35 -6.38 -11.79 -11.36
N LYS A 36 -7.70 -11.72 -11.61
CA LYS A 36 -8.68 -12.67 -11.06
C LYS A 36 -8.43 -14.11 -11.52
N ALA A 37 -7.92 -14.28 -12.74
CA ALA A 37 -7.48 -15.58 -13.24
C ALA A 37 -6.12 -16.04 -12.68
N LYS A 38 -5.55 -15.34 -11.69
CA LYS A 38 -4.24 -15.61 -11.07
C LYS A 38 -3.09 -15.60 -12.09
N ALA A 39 -3.22 -14.85 -13.19
CA ALA A 39 -2.15 -14.71 -14.17
C ALA A 39 -1.07 -13.74 -13.65
N MET A 40 0.20 -14.05 -13.92
CA MET A 40 1.30 -13.11 -13.74
C MET A 40 1.35 -12.18 -14.95
N ILE A 41 1.32 -10.87 -14.72
CA ILE A 41 1.28 -9.87 -15.79
C ILE A 41 2.56 -9.04 -15.76
N VAL A 42 3.22 -8.92 -16.90
CA VAL A 42 4.36 -8.03 -17.10
C VAL A 42 4.03 -7.11 -18.27
N GLY A 43 4.13 -5.79 -18.08
CA GLY A 43 3.79 -4.83 -19.12
C GLY A 43 4.71 -3.61 -19.11
N LEU A 44 5.10 -3.15 -20.29
CA LEU A 44 5.82 -1.89 -20.48
C LEU A 44 4.83 -0.72 -20.60
N VAL A 45 5.10 0.37 -19.89
CA VAL A 45 4.28 1.59 -19.91
C VAL A 45 5.19 2.80 -20.10
N HIS A 46 4.82 3.67 -21.04
CA HIS A 46 5.39 5.00 -21.19
C HIS A 46 4.51 6.02 -20.45
N PRO A 47 4.88 6.44 -19.22
CA PRO A 47 4.03 7.28 -18.39
C PRO A 47 3.76 8.65 -19.01
N GLU A 48 4.62 9.14 -19.91
CA GLU A 48 4.46 10.41 -20.61
C GLU A 48 3.27 10.43 -21.58
N CYS A 49 2.72 9.26 -21.94
CA CYS A 49 1.57 9.13 -22.83
C CYS A 49 0.22 9.10 -22.09
N HIS A 50 0.21 9.21 -20.76
CA HIS A 50 -0.98 9.05 -19.93
C HIS A 50 -1.10 10.17 -18.87
N THR A 51 -2.29 10.32 -18.27
CA THR A 51 -2.46 11.26 -17.17
C THR A 51 -1.80 10.73 -15.90
N ALA A 52 -1.37 11.65 -15.03
CA ALA A 52 -0.75 11.28 -13.76
C ALA A 52 -1.69 10.47 -12.85
N GLU A 53 -3.01 10.74 -12.90
CA GLU A 53 -3.99 9.95 -12.14
C GLU A 53 -3.99 8.50 -12.61
N PHE A 54 -4.07 8.28 -13.93
CA PHE A 54 -4.13 6.93 -14.48
C PHE A 54 -2.84 6.12 -14.24
N VAL A 55 -1.67 6.76 -14.35
CA VAL A 55 -0.39 6.11 -14.01
C VAL A 55 -0.36 5.72 -12.53
N SER A 56 -0.97 6.52 -11.66
CA SER A 56 -1.09 6.22 -10.22
C SER A 56 -2.02 5.04 -9.96
N GLU A 57 -3.15 4.93 -10.68
CA GLU A 57 -4.03 3.76 -10.63
C GLU A 57 -3.31 2.49 -11.09
N LEU A 58 -2.53 2.57 -12.16
CA LEU A 58 -1.76 1.44 -12.67
C LEU A 58 -0.68 0.98 -11.69
N MET A 59 0.01 1.93 -11.03
CA MET A 59 0.95 1.63 -9.96
C MET A 59 0.27 1.01 -8.74
N TYR A 60 -0.95 1.45 -8.40
CA TYR A 60 -1.70 0.94 -7.25
C TYR A 60 -2.07 -0.54 -7.38
N ILE A 61 -2.45 -0.97 -8.60
CA ILE A 61 -2.77 -2.38 -8.88
C ILE A 61 -1.52 -3.24 -9.11
N SER A 62 -0.34 -2.64 -9.32
CA SER A 62 0.90 -3.37 -9.54
C SER A 62 1.55 -3.80 -8.21
N ASP A 63 2.01 -5.05 -8.14
CA ASP A 63 2.82 -5.54 -7.02
C ASP A 63 4.27 -5.04 -7.09
N CYS A 64 4.76 -4.83 -8.30
CA CYS A 64 6.12 -4.38 -8.57
C CYS A 64 6.12 -3.41 -9.76
N SER A 65 6.85 -2.30 -9.61
CA SER A 65 7.16 -1.40 -10.72
C SER A 65 8.65 -1.12 -10.80
N VAL A 66 9.16 -1.06 -12.03
CA VAL A 66 10.56 -0.75 -12.33
C VAL A 66 10.57 0.48 -13.23
N ILE A 67 11.12 1.57 -12.71
CA ILE A 67 11.19 2.86 -13.40
C ILE A 67 12.63 3.13 -13.78
N SER A 68 12.93 3.14 -15.07
CA SER A 68 14.24 3.54 -15.58
C SER A 68 14.31 5.06 -15.69
N LYS A 69 15.35 5.67 -15.12
CA LYS A 69 15.61 7.11 -15.31
C LYS A 69 17.03 7.31 -15.83
N LYS A 70 17.13 7.98 -16.97
CA LYS A 70 18.41 8.41 -17.54
C LYS A 70 18.70 9.84 -17.11
N ARG A 71 19.85 10.09 -16.48
CA ARG A 71 20.28 11.46 -16.16
C ARG A 71 20.94 12.05 -17.39
N LEU A 72 20.48 13.21 -17.88
CA LEU A 72 21.04 13.85 -19.07
C LEU A 72 22.55 14.16 -18.95
N ASN A 73 23.09 14.31 -17.73
CA ASN A 73 24.44 14.81 -17.48
C ASN A 73 25.35 13.85 -16.68
N SER A 74 25.03 12.56 -16.57
CA SER A 74 25.87 11.57 -15.87
C SER A 74 25.84 10.23 -16.60
N ASN A 75 27.00 9.60 -16.76
CA ASN A 75 27.13 8.24 -17.34
C ASN A 75 26.51 7.13 -16.48
N SER A 76 25.87 7.47 -15.36
CA SER A 76 25.25 6.52 -14.46
C SER A 76 23.75 6.41 -14.75
N ASN A 77 23.35 5.31 -15.40
CA ASN A 77 21.95 4.93 -15.47
C ASN A 77 21.51 4.38 -14.12
N TRP A 78 20.26 4.64 -13.74
CA TRP A 78 19.69 4.08 -12.54
C TRP A 78 18.25 3.65 -12.76
N ILE A 79 17.85 2.63 -12.00
CA ILE A 79 16.49 2.13 -11.91
C ILE A 79 15.98 2.37 -10.50
N GLN A 80 14.68 2.67 -10.41
CA GLN A 80 13.94 2.65 -9.17
C GLN A 80 12.98 1.47 -9.22
N ILE A 81 13.12 0.60 -8.24
CA ILE A 81 12.31 -0.59 -8.08
C ILE A 81 11.39 -0.34 -6.87
N ARG A 82 10.07 -0.43 -7.07
CA ARG A 82 9.06 -0.29 -6.00
C ARG A 82 8.33 -1.61 -5.86
N TRP A 83 8.33 -2.19 -4.66
CA TRP A 83 7.64 -3.44 -4.33
C TRP A 83 6.55 -3.20 -3.30
N LYS A 84 5.36 -3.75 -3.52
CA LYS A 84 4.25 -3.80 -2.57
C LYS A 84 4.26 -5.17 -1.89
N LYS A 85 4.56 -5.21 -0.59
CA LYS A 85 4.55 -6.46 0.18
C LYS A 85 3.09 -6.86 0.49
N PRO A 86 2.81 -8.16 0.71
CA PRO A 86 1.49 -8.61 1.16
C PRO A 86 1.02 -7.95 2.46
N SER A 87 1.96 -7.47 3.28
CA SER A 87 1.67 -6.72 4.51
C SER A 87 1.25 -5.26 4.28
N GLY A 88 1.00 -4.85 3.04
CA GLY A 88 0.71 -3.46 2.64
C GLY A 88 1.93 -2.53 2.58
N LYS A 89 3.07 -2.91 3.16
CA LYS A 89 4.29 -2.09 3.18
C LYS A 89 4.91 -1.94 1.79
N VAL A 90 5.34 -0.74 1.44
CA VAL A 90 6.01 -0.46 0.16
C VAL A 90 7.52 -0.27 0.39
N THR A 91 8.33 -1.02 -0.37
CA THR A 91 9.79 -0.87 -0.35
C THR A 91 10.26 -0.26 -1.66
N VAL A 92 11.10 0.77 -1.57
CA VAL A 92 11.69 1.44 -2.74
C VAL A 92 13.20 1.21 -2.71
N GLN A 93 13.73 0.69 -3.81
CA GLN A 93 15.15 0.41 -4.00
C GLN A 93 15.65 1.13 -5.24
N VAL A 94 16.76 1.85 -5.11
CA VAL A 94 17.41 2.55 -6.22
C VAL A 94 18.72 1.87 -6.53
N GLU A 95 18.88 1.42 -7.77
CA GLU A 95 20.10 0.77 -8.24
C GLU A 95 20.72 1.54 -9.39
N SER A 96 22.05 1.70 -9.38
CA SER A 96 22.80 2.10 -10.57
C SER A 96 23.08 0.87 -11.40
N TYR A 97 23.04 1.01 -12.72
CA TYR A 97 23.39 -0.07 -13.61
C TYR A 97 24.26 0.37 -14.78
N LYS A 98 25.04 -0.58 -15.30
CA LYS A 98 25.82 -0.44 -16.54
C LYS A 98 25.36 -1.49 -17.53
N LEU A 99 25.04 -1.02 -18.74
CA LEU A 99 24.76 -1.88 -19.89
C LEU A 99 26.02 -2.00 -20.74
N ASP A 100 26.27 -3.20 -21.24
CA ASP A 100 27.17 -3.46 -22.36
C ASP A 100 26.31 -3.86 -23.55
N ASP A 101 26.64 -3.31 -24.72
CA ASP A 101 25.81 -3.44 -25.92
C ASP A 101 25.74 -4.89 -26.42
N LEU A 102 26.66 -5.76 -26.01
CA LEU A 102 26.73 -7.17 -26.39
C LEU A 102 26.23 -8.12 -25.30
N ALA A 103 26.52 -7.84 -24.03
CA ALA A 103 26.19 -8.73 -22.91
C ALA A 103 24.92 -8.36 -22.13
N GLY A 104 24.31 -7.19 -22.39
CA GLY A 104 23.16 -6.71 -21.63
C GLY A 104 23.57 -6.09 -20.29
N LEU A 105 22.91 -6.46 -19.19
CA LEU A 105 23.22 -5.91 -17.85
C LEU A 105 24.55 -6.45 -17.33
N VAL A 106 25.54 -5.56 -17.15
CA VAL A 106 26.92 -5.93 -16.75
C VAL A 106 27.10 -5.88 -15.23
N SER A 107 26.51 -4.88 -14.59
CA SER A 107 26.64 -4.68 -13.15
C SER A 107 25.48 -3.83 -12.64
N SER A 108 24.88 -4.23 -11.52
CA SER A 108 24.02 -3.36 -10.73
C SER A 108 24.59 -3.16 -9.32
N ASN A 109 24.45 -1.95 -8.79
CA ASN A 109 24.82 -1.61 -7.42
C ASN A 109 23.67 -0.85 -6.76
N VAL A 110 23.23 -1.31 -5.59
CA VAL A 110 22.22 -0.63 -4.78
C VAL A 110 22.80 0.67 -4.24
N ILE A 111 22.17 1.80 -4.58
CA ILE A 111 22.58 3.15 -4.14
C ILE A 111 21.78 3.57 -2.91
N GLY A 112 20.53 3.10 -2.79
CA GLY A 112 19.65 3.42 -1.68
C GLY A 112 18.50 2.43 -1.55
N LYS A 113 18.09 2.17 -0.31
CA LYS A 113 16.92 1.36 0.01
C LYS A 113 16.13 2.08 1.09
N GLU A 114 14.90 2.44 0.77
CA GLU A 114 13.98 3.09 1.70
C GLU A 114 12.77 2.17 1.90
N GLU A 115 12.47 1.87 3.17
CA GLU A 115 11.19 1.27 3.53
C GLU A 115 10.25 2.42 3.89
N GLN A 116 9.27 2.69 3.04
CA GLN A 116 8.20 3.61 3.38
C GLN A 116 7.16 2.78 4.14
N ASN A 117 7.04 3.02 5.44
CA ASN A 117 5.78 2.74 6.11
C ASN A 117 4.78 3.72 5.48
N ASP A 118 3.75 3.21 4.82
CA ASP A 118 2.55 4.00 4.45
C ASP A 118 1.76 4.36 5.74
N GLU A 119 2.44 4.99 6.70
CA GLU A 119 1.83 5.77 7.78
C GLU A 119 1.60 7.22 7.33
N ASN A 120 1.92 7.55 6.07
CA ASN A 120 1.23 8.66 5.43
C ASN A 120 -0.17 8.18 5.14
N GLU A 121 -1.06 8.35 6.12
CA GLU A 121 -2.50 8.35 5.92
C GLU A 121 -2.78 9.17 4.65
N ILE A 122 -2.98 8.48 3.52
CA ILE A 122 -3.77 9.03 2.42
C ILE A 122 -5.16 9.05 3.01
N LEU A 123 -5.47 10.10 3.79
CA LEU A 123 -6.80 10.35 4.27
C LEU A 123 -7.69 10.31 3.04
N PRO A 124 -8.71 9.42 3.00
CA PRO A 124 -9.62 9.41 1.87
C PRO A 124 -10.14 10.82 1.66
N PHE A 125 -10.27 11.27 0.41
CA PHE A 125 -10.87 12.56 0.07
C PHE A 125 -12.33 12.57 0.55
N SER A 126 -12.51 12.90 1.83
CA SER A 126 -13.78 13.03 2.51
C SER A 126 -14.15 14.50 2.54
N THR A 127 -15.43 14.81 2.37
CA THR A 127 -15.97 16.17 2.56
C THR A 127 -15.84 16.65 4.01
N PHE A 128 -15.44 15.77 4.93
CA PHE A 128 -15.24 16.05 6.34
C PHE A 128 -13.77 15.96 6.69
N ARG A 129 -13.30 16.93 7.48
CA ARG A 129 -11.92 17.03 7.91
C ARG A 129 -11.64 15.96 8.98
N LEU A 130 -10.88 14.92 8.59
CA LEU A 130 -10.55 13.78 9.47
C LEU A 130 -9.40 14.09 10.44
N ALA A 131 -8.50 15.03 10.09
CA ALA A 131 -7.38 15.45 10.93
C ALA A 131 -7.73 16.69 11.77
N LEU A 132 -7.41 16.62 13.06
CA LEU A 132 -7.50 17.77 13.97
C LEU A 132 -6.40 18.78 13.61
N SER A 133 -6.73 20.07 13.70
CA SER A 133 -5.72 21.13 13.71
C SER A 133 -4.94 21.14 15.03
N GLU A 134 -3.74 21.71 15.04
CA GLU A 134 -2.91 21.85 16.24
C GLU A 134 -3.67 22.49 17.40
N LYS A 135 -4.56 23.45 17.09
CA LYS A 135 -5.43 24.10 18.07
C LYS A 135 -6.45 23.12 18.66
N GLU A 136 -7.14 22.35 17.82
CA GLU A 136 -8.15 21.38 18.27
C GLU A 136 -7.52 20.24 19.08
N GLU A 137 -6.30 19.83 18.75
CA GLU A 137 -5.55 18.88 19.57
C GLU A 137 -5.24 19.43 20.97
N LEU A 138 -4.86 20.71 21.04
CA LEU A 138 -4.55 21.40 22.28
C LEU A 138 -5.81 21.56 23.14
N ASP A 139 -6.91 21.96 22.52
CA ASP A 139 -8.21 22.08 23.17
C ASP A 139 -8.68 20.71 23.70
N ARG A 140 -8.57 19.63 22.90
CA ARG A 140 -8.89 18.25 23.34
C ARG A 140 -8.06 17.82 24.54
N LYS A 141 -6.76 18.16 24.57
CA LYS A 141 -5.87 17.85 25.71
C LYS A 141 -6.24 18.65 26.97
N GLN A 142 -6.85 19.82 26.82
CA GLN A 142 -7.26 20.69 27.93
C GLN A 142 -8.66 20.35 28.47
N VAL A 143 -9.47 19.61 27.71
CA VAL A 143 -10.79 19.16 28.19
C VAL A 143 -10.63 18.17 29.34
N VAL A 144 -11.02 18.61 30.54
CA VAL A 144 -11.11 17.75 31.72
C VAL A 144 -12.39 16.93 31.63
N LEU A 145 -12.23 15.62 31.47
CA LEU A 145 -13.36 14.69 31.45
C LEU A 145 -14.01 14.62 32.85
N PRO A 146 -15.30 14.95 32.99
CA PRO A 146 -15.95 15.13 34.30
C PRO A 146 -16.00 13.87 35.18
N PHE A 147 -15.75 12.68 34.62
CA PHE A 147 -15.83 11.40 35.34
C PHE A 147 -14.51 10.62 35.39
N THR A 148 -13.42 11.15 34.82
CA THR A 148 -12.11 10.51 34.92
C THR A 148 -11.52 10.82 36.29
N LYS A 149 -11.84 9.98 37.28
CA LYS A 149 -11.29 10.08 38.64
C LYS A 149 -9.77 10.07 38.57
N LYS A 150 -9.11 11.13 39.04
CA LYS A 150 -7.67 11.14 39.32
C LYS A 150 -7.36 10.13 40.42
N SER A 151 -7.13 8.88 40.06
CA SER A 151 -6.30 7.98 40.85
C SER A 151 -4.85 8.32 40.46
N ILE A 152 -3.99 8.87 41.29
CA ILE A 152 -3.51 8.37 42.58
C ILE A 152 -2.76 9.54 43.21
N GLU A 153 -3.27 10.18 44.28
CA GLU A 153 -2.37 10.84 45.23
C GLU A 153 -2.94 11.10 46.62
N SER A 154 -4.14 10.62 46.95
CA SER A 154 -4.63 10.71 48.32
C SER A 154 -5.59 9.57 48.63
N GLN A 155 -5.25 8.84 49.68
CA GLN A 155 -6.04 7.86 50.44
C GLN A 155 -5.91 6.39 49.99
N LYS A 156 -5.14 5.66 50.81
CA LYS A 156 -5.23 4.21 51.02
C LYS A 156 -6.68 3.83 51.35
N THR A 157 -7.51 3.57 50.35
CA THR A 157 -8.63 2.63 50.44
C THR A 157 -8.70 1.91 49.09
N SER A 158 -8.64 0.58 49.11
CA SER A 158 -8.70 -0.28 47.93
C SER A 158 -9.97 -0.01 47.14
N SER A 159 -9.88 0.76 46.06
CA SER A 159 -10.97 0.93 45.10
C SER A 159 -10.93 -0.26 44.15
N GLN A 160 -11.30 -1.43 44.66
CA GLN A 160 -11.62 -2.57 43.82
C GLN A 160 -12.94 -2.27 43.11
N ILE A 161 -12.92 -2.30 41.78
CA ILE A 161 -14.13 -2.35 40.98
C ILE A 161 -14.57 -3.81 41.04
N PHE A 162 -15.60 -4.10 41.83
CA PHE A 162 -16.26 -5.40 41.83
C PHE A 162 -17.34 -5.35 40.76
N TYR A 163 -17.12 -6.09 39.69
CA TYR A 163 -18.14 -6.37 38.68
C TYR A 163 -18.77 -7.71 39.03
N GLU A 164 -20.06 -7.70 39.34
CA GLU A 164 -20.89 -8.89 39.37
C GLU A 164 -21.63 -8.93 38.03
N PRO A 165 -21.39 -9.94 37.18
CA PRO A 165 -22.17 -10.13 35.96
C PRO A 165 -23.64 -10.27 36.34
N ASP A 166 -24.51 -9.42 35.78
CA ASP A 166 -25.95 -9.56 35.99
C ASP A 166 -26.55 -10.55 34.98
N ALA A 167 -27.77 -11.02 35.22
CA ALA A 167 -28.41 -12.03 34.38
C ALA A 167 -28.78 -11.52 32.96
N GLY A 168 -28.56 -10.23 32.68
CA GLY A 168 -28.69 -9.59 31.37
C GLY A 168 -27.35 -9.08 30.81
N ASP A 169 -26.22 -9.37 31.45
CA ASP A 169 -24.92 -9.35 30.79
C ASP A 169 -24.87 -10.57 29.87
N ASP A 170 -25.45 -10.40 28.68
CA ASP A 170 -25.25 -11.29 27.57
C ASP A 170 -23.75 -11.26 27.27
N PHE A 171 -23.02 -12.28 27.75
CA PHE A 171 -21.77 -12.67 27.11
C PHE A 171 -22.19 -13.07 25.70
N ASP A 172 -22.14 -12.12 24.77
CA ASP A 172 -22.29 -12.40 23.34
C ASP A 172 -21.11 -13.32 22.96
N GLU A 173 -21.27 -14.62 23.19
CA GLU A 173 -20.35 -15.69 22.79
C GLU A 173 -20.36 -15.87 21.26
N GLU A 174 -21.27 -15.19 20.56
CA GLU A 174 -21.30 -15.12 19.10
C GLU A 174 -20.26 -14.08 18.66
N ASP A 175 -18.99 -14.51 18.56
CA ASP A 175 -17.93 -13.72 17.95
C ASP A 175 -18.37 -13.38 16.52
N PRO A 176 -18.64 -12.10 16.20
CA PRO A 176 -19.16 -11.70 14.89
C PRO A 176 -18.14 -11.92 13.76
N ASP A 177 -16.95 -12.42 14.08
CA ASP A 177 -15.94 -12.84 13.11
C ASP A 177 -16.04 -14.35 12.74
N GLU A 178 -16.89 -15.17 13.40
CA GLU A 178 -16.98 -16.63 13.15
C GLU A 178 -17.62 -17.01 11.80
N ASP A 179 -18.43 -16.13 11.20
CA ASP A 179 -19.02 -16.33 9.87
C ASP A 179 -18.19 -15.70 8.73
N LEU A 180 -17.04 -15.09 9.05
CA LEU A 180 -16.11 -14.55 8.07
C LEU A 180 -15.29 -15.67 7.40
N THR A 181 -15.91 -16.33 6.42
CA THR A 181 -15.19 -17.24 5.52
C THR A 181 -14.27 -16.43 4.58
N PHE A 182 -12.96 -16.61 4.73
CA PHE A 182 -11.91 -16.05 3.83
C PHE A 182 -11.89 -16.71 2.45
#